data_AF-A0A4R3TCP6-F1
#
_entry.id   AF-A0A4R3TCP6-F1
#
_cell.length_a   1.000
_cell.length_b   1.000
_cell.length_c   1.000
_cell.angle_alpha   90.00
_cell.angle_beta   90.00
_cell.angle_gamma   90.00
#
_symmetry.space_group_name_H-M   'P 1'
#
loop_
_entity.id
_entity.type
_entity.pdbx_description
1 polymer ?
#
loop_
_entity_poly.entity_id
_entity_poly.type
_entity_poly.pdbx_seq_one_letter_code
_entity_poly.pdbx_strand_id
1 'polypeptide(L)'
;MQSTRRGTGRRPALPLGRGAASARTQACAWAAILGIGLSPAAVGAQETAPVSRELAVPGNPILADGDYYSTDPAPLVADGQLWILTGRDEAASDVNDFIMPEWQLLKTADPASGKWTHYPAIIKPENVFAWAEKARAYAGQIVEGPRAADGRKRYYLYAPVLERDSDAEDKFAIGVAVADSPLGPWRDAHPAGPIISQKVPYPNKIQNIDPTVIVDDDQRVYIYWGTFGQLRGMELARDMITPKGPEQTVTGLTGFFEAPWIMKRKGTYYMLYAGNNAGPKSDCTQAVYYACIAYGSAPSPMGPWTYRGVVLHPVSSTTSHPGAVEFKGQWYLAYHTADAKGGGHFRRSVALDRMEWDDSVVPARIRTVVPTVRPQPPLPPSRNIARAAWATASNDPVPVQFWIKALNNGAVKEAPLPPDMWGSWSPNNPPRQWIEYRWDKPVTIDGSRLWFWNDQPAGSGVGVAPPANWHLEYWNSTGKRGWKTVPKTSAYGTTPGAFQDVSFPAITTRCLRAVMDASTDGKTHAALAVQEWEVLAPKPQPIAVRSDNSPLDSCS
;
A
#
# COMPACT_ATOMS: atom_id res chain seq x y z
N MET A 1 23.80 5.53 33.66
CA MET A 1 24.80 5.30 34.73
C MET A 1 26.06 4.76 34.10
N GLN A 2 27.21 5.37 34.43
CA GLN A 2 28.54 5.03 33.94
C GLN A 2 29.16 3.85 34.71
N SER A 3 30.17 3.26 34.05
CA SER A 3 31.41 2.68 34.62
C SER A 3 31.38 1.24 35.12
N THR A 4 32.17 0.37 34.48
CA THR A 4 33.54 0.09 34.98
C THR A 4 34.39 -0.69 33.96
N ARG A 5 35.62 -0.21 33.74
CA ARG A 5 36.75 -0.92 33.13
C ARG A 5 37.70 -1.42 34.22
N ARG A 6 38.32 -2.58 34.02
CA ARG A 6 39.73 -2.98 34.35
C ARG A 6 40.09 -4.09 33.34
N GLY A 7 41.15 -4.09 32.51
CA GLY A 7 42.58 -3.85 32.76
C GLY A 7 43.16 -5.07 33.50
N THR A 8 44.10 -5.91 33.04
CA THR A 8 45.34 -5.75 32.24
C THR A 8 45.88 -7.18 31.90
N GLY A 9 46.60 -7.46 30.80
CA GLY A 9 48.07 -7.42 30.81
C GLY A 9 48.76 -8.13 29.61
N ARG A 10 49.58 -7.33 28.91
CA ARG A 10 50.89 -7.53 28.22
C ARG A 10 51.30 -8.84 27.46
N ARG A 11 51.71 -8.59 26.20
CA ARG A 11 52.57 -9.31 25.21
C ARG A 11 54.03 -9.55 25.71
N PRO A 12 55.06 -10.07 24.95
CA PRO A 12 55.18 -10.37 23.49
C PRO A 12 56.06 -11.61 23.06
N ALA A 13 56.11 -11.93 21.75
CA ALA A 13 57.33 -12.11 20.91
C ALA A 13 57.16 -13.10 19.72
N LEU A 14 57.53 -12.64 18.52
CA LEU A 14 57.93 -13.37 17.28
C LEU A 14 59.47 -13.64 17.34
N PRO A 15 60.22 -14.32 16.41
CA PRO A 15 59.92 -14.62 14.99
C PRO A 15 60.51 -15.93 14.34
N LEU A 16 60.20 -16.13 13.04
CA LEU A 16 61.01 -16.69 11.92
C LEU A 16 61.44 -18.18 11.85
N GLY A 17 61.21 -18.78 10.67
CA GLY A 17 61.92 -19.96 10.17
C GLY A 17 61.56 -20.32 8.72
N ARG A 18 62.43 -19.97 7.77
CA ARG A 18 62.41 -20.36 6.35
C ARG A 18 62.99 -21.78 6.17
N GLY A 19 62.57 -22.50 5.13
CA GLY A 19 63.26 -23.67 4.60
C GLY A 19 62.81 -23.99 3.17
N ALA A 20 63.76 -24.03 2.23
CA ALA A 20 63.57 -24.07 0.80
C ALA A 20 63.90 -25.44 0.17
N ALA A 21 63.36 -25.63 -1.05
CA ALA A 21 63.89 -26.35 -2.22
C ALA A 21 64.10 -27.88 -2.16
N SER A 22 63.50 -28.58 -3.15
CA SER A 22 64.28 -29.39 -4.08
C SER A 22 63.58 -29.51 -5.44
N ALA A 23 64.35 -29.31 -6.50
CA ALA A 23 63.95 -29.47 -7.89
C ALA A 23 64.17 -30.93 -8.35
N ARG A 24 63.27 -31.45 -9.17
CA ARG A 24 63.58 -32.51 -10.14
C ARG A 24 62.87 -32.22 -11.46
N THR A 25 63.69 -32.06 -12.49
CA THR A 25 63.36 -32.06 -13.91
C THR A 25 63.00 -33.47 -14.37
N GLN A 26 61.94 -33.63 -15.17
CA GLN A 26 61.91 -34.58 -16.29
C GLN A 26 60.73 -34.30 -17.25
N ALA A 27 60.93 -34.75 -18.48
CA ALA A 27 60.41 -34.20 -19.72
C ALA A 27 58.96 -34.56 -20.10
N CYS A 28 58.44 -33.73 -21.02
CA CYS A 28 57.38 -33.91 -22.01
C CYS A 28 56.61 -35.24 -22.06
N ALA A 29 55.29 -35.14 -21.96
CA ALA A 29 54.36 -35.85 -22.83
C ALA A 29 53.11 -34.98 -23.06
N TRP A 30 52.87 -34.61 -24.32
CA TRP A 30 51.61 -34.01 -24.75
C TRP A 30 50.55 -35.12 -24.75
N ALA A 31 49.56 -35.01 -23.88
CA ALA A 31 48.33 -35.79 -23.95
C ALA A 31 47.15 -34.80 -23.95
N ALA A 32 46.46 -34.73 -25.08
CA ALA A 32 45.23 -33.99 -25.22
C ALA A 32 44.16 -34.61 -24.31
N ILE A 33 43.88 -33.94 -23.19
CA ILE A 33 42.69 -34.22 -22.39
C ILE A 33 41.58 -33.34 -22.97
N LEU A 34 40.61 -33.97 -23.63
CA LEU A 34 39.32 -33.36 -23.92
C LEU A 34 38.70 -32.93 -22.58
N GLY A 35 38.85 -31.65 -22.24
CA GLY A 35 38.07 -31.02 -21.20
C GLY A 35 36.61 -31.01 -21.65
N ILE A 36 35.79 -31.84 -21.00
CA ILE A 36 34.34 -31.67 -21.04
C ILE A 36 34.07 -30.35 -20.32
N GLY A 37 34.00 -29.27 -21.10
CA GLY A 37 33.52 -27.99 -20.63
C GLY A 37 32.06 -28.15 -20.22
N LEU A 38 31.81 -28.19 -18.91
CA LEU A 38 30.49 -27.92 -18.37
C LEU A 38 30.22 -26.43 -18.62
N SER A 39 29.62 -26.13 -19.77
CA SER A 39 28.97 -24.84 -19.99
C SER A 39 27.98 -24.61 -18.84
N PRO A 40 27.97 -23.41 -18.22
CA PRO A 40 26.87 -23.09 -17.31
C PRO A 40 25.59 -23.19 -18.13
N ALA A 41 24.63 -24.00 -17.67
CA ALA A 41 23.34 -24.12 -18.30
C ALA A 41 22.72 -22.71 -18.36
N ALA A 42 22.68 -22.15 -19.57
CA ALA A 42 21.92 -20.94 -19.83
C ALA A 42 20.48 -21.25 -19.42
N VAL A 43 19.99 -20.61 -18.37
CA VAL A 43 18.58 -20.64 -18.02
C VAL A 43 17.83 -20.13 -19.25
N GLY A 44 17.12 -21.04 -19.92
CA GLY A 44 16.46 -20.77 -21.19
C GLY A 44 15.40 -19.70 -21.00
N ALA A 45 15.42 -18.69 -21.87
CA ALA A 45 14.35 -17.70 -21.93
C ALA A 45 13.01 -18.41 -22.23
N GLN A 46 11.94 -17.93 -21.59
CA GLN A 46 10.58 -18.41 -21.82
C GLN A 46 10.18 -18.12 -23.28
N GLU A 47 10.21 -19.14 -24.15
CA GLU A 47 10.03 -19.01 -25.61
C GLU A 47 8.57 -18.98 -26.08
N THR A 48 7.59 -19.21 -25.20
CA THR A 48 6.17 -19.12 -25.56
C THR A 48 5.62 -17.71 -25.35
N ALA A 49 4.98 -17.15 -26.37
CA ALA A 49 4.32 -15.85 -26.28
C ALA A 49 3.33 -15.80 -25.09
N PRO A 50 3.27 -14.69 -24.32
CA PRO A 50 2.35 -14.56 -23.21
C PRO A 50 0.88 -14.73 -23.64
N VAL A 51 0.12 -15.49 -22.87
CA VAL A 51 -1.33 -15.64 -23.07
C VAL A 51 -2.03 -14.32 -22.71
N SER A 52 -3.08 -13.95 -23.45
CA SER A 52 -3.85 -12.74 -23.17
C SER A 52 -5.36 -12.96 -23.23
N ARG A 53 -6.11 -12.08 -22.57
CA ARG A 53 -7.58 -11.96 -22.67
C ARG A 53 -7.98 -10.52 -22.95
N GLU A 54 -9.03 -10.34 -23.76
CA GLU A 54 -9.62 -9.02 -23.98
C GLU A 54 -10.67 -8.72 -22.90
N LEU A 55 -10.76 -7.45 -22.50
CA LEU A 55 -11.60 -6.95 -21.43
C LEU A 55 -12.43 -5.76 -21.92
N ALA A 56 -13.67 -5.71 -21.43
CA ALA A 56 -14.53 -4.54 -21.51
C ALA A 56 -14.67 -3.94 -20.10
N VAL A 57 -14.11 -2.76 -19.92
CA VAL A 57 -13.92 -2.06 -18.64
C VAL A 57 -14.81 -0.82 -18.64
N PRO A 58 -16.02 -0.88 -18.05
CA PRO A 58 -16.96 0.25 -18.03
C PRO A 58 -16.57 1.34 -17.02
N GLY A 59 -15.50 1.14 -16.25
CA GLY A 59 -14.98 2.06 -15.25
C GLY A 59 -14.06 1.34 -14.27
N ASN A 60 -13.50 2.07 -13.31
CA ASN A 60 -12.53 1.53 -12.36
C ASN A 60 -13.16 0.58 -11.31
N PRO A 61 -12.37 -0.39 -10.80
CA PRO A 61 -11.01 -0.72 -11.23
C PRO A 61 -11.00 -1.50 -12.57
N ILE A 62 -9.85 -1.57 -13.24
CA ILE A 62 -9.69 -2.23 -14.56
C ILE A 62 -9.98 -3.73 -14.46
N LEU A 63 -9.44 -4.40 -13.45
CA LEU A 63 -9.74 -5.80 -13.11
C LEU A 63 -10.72 -5.82 -11.93
N ALA A 64 -12.01 -5.92 -12.22
CA ALA A 64 -13.07 -5.79 -11.21
C ALA A 64 -13.88 -7.08 -10.96
N ASP A 65 -13.69 -8.13 -11.76
CA ASP A 65 -14.44 -9.39 -11.70
C ASP A 65 -14.01 -10.31 -10.55
N GLY A 66 -12.80 -10.11 -10.02
CA GLY A 66 -12.21 -10.93 -8.96
C GLY A 66 -11.48 -12.17 -9.46
N ASP A 67 -11.32 -12.34 -10.79
CA ASP A 67 -10.53 -13.44 -11.37
C ASP A 67 -9.02 -13.20 -11.14
N TYR A 68 -8.62 -11.93 -11.18
CA TYR A 68 -7.26 -11.46 -11.01
C TYR A 68 -7.26 -10.13 -10.25
N TYR A 69 -6.27 -9.97 -9.37
CA TYR A 69 -6.02 -8.73 -8.64
C TYR A 69 -4.72 -8.11 -9.16
N SER A 70 -4.69 -6.80 -9.34
CA SER A 70 -3.56 -6.04 -9.86
C SER A 70 -3.12 -4.93 -8.93
N THR A 71 -1.81 -4.83 -8.72
CA THR A 71 -1.24 -3.89 -7.76
C THR A 71 -0.01 -3.16 -8.27
N ASP A 72 0.35 -2.09 -7.58
CA ASP A 72 1.59 -1.32 -7.71
C ASP A 72 1.84 -0.92 -9.17
N PRO A 73 0.91 -0.11 -9.75
CA PRO A 73 0.90 0.12 -11.18
C PRO A 73 2.10 0.95 -11.63
N ALA A 74 2.78 0.47 -12.67
CA ALA A 74 3.81 1.19 -13.39
C ALA A 74 3.39 1.38 -14.86
N PRO A 75 2.73 2.50 -15.20
CA PRO A 75 2.34 2.79 -16.57
C PRO A 75 3.53 3.18 -17.44
N LEU A 76 3.54 2.71 -18.69
CA LEU A 76 4.48 3.13 -19.73
C LEU A 76 3.78 3.31 -21.09
N VAL A 77 4.37 4.11 -21.96
CA VAL A 77 3.94 4.20 -23.36
C VAL A 77 4.98 3.54 -24.26
N ALA A 78 4.56 2.54 -25.01
CA ALA A 78 5.39 1.83 -25.97
C ALA A 78 4.56 1.45 -27.20
N ASP A 79 5.16 1.63 -28.38
CA ASP A 79 4.56 1.30 -29.68
C ASP A 79 3.17 1.90 -29.90
N GLY A 80 2.98 3.14 -29.44
CA GLY A 80 1.73 3.89 -29.56
C GLY A 80 0.60 3.39 -28.66
N GLN A 81 0.89 2.47 -27.74
CA GLN A 81 -0.03 1.91 -26.76
C GLN A 81 0.32 2.38 -25.35
N LEU A 82 -0.70 2.44 -24.49
CA LEU A 82 -0.53 2.54 -23.05
C LEU A 82 -0.45 1.12 -22.47
N TRP A 83 0.58 0.86 -21.69
CA TRP A 83 0.76 -0.35 -20.90
C TRP A 83 0.79 -0.01 -19.42
N ILE A 84 0.40 -0.95 -18.57
CA ILE A 84 0.53 -0.85 -17.12
C ILE A 84 1.08 -2.19 -16.62
N LEU A 85 2.31 -2.17 -16.13
CA LEU A 85 2.88 -3.28 -15.36
C LEU A 85 2.26 -3.29 -13.97
N THR A 86 1.93 -4.47 -13.48
CA THR A 86 1.37 -4.64 -12.13
C THR A 86 1.89 -5.92 -11.51
N GLY A 87 2.01 -5.95 -10.18
CA GLY A 87 2.08 -7.21 -9.44
C GLY A 87 0.73 -7.92 -9.47
N ARG A 88 0.72 -9.22 -9.16
CA ARG A 88 -0.50 -10.07 -9.14
C ARG A 88 -0.78 -10.57 -7.73
N ASP A 89 -1.60 -9.84 -6.99
CA ASP A 89 -2.03 -10.22 -5.64
C ASP A 89 -2.82 -11.55 -5.67
N GLU A 90 -2.51 -12.49 -4.78
CA GLU A 90 -3.17 -13.80 -4.66
C GLU A 90 -3.49 -14.23 -3.21
N ALA A 91 -3.41 -13.32 -2.24
CA ALA A 91 -3.66 -13.65 -0.84
C ALA A 91 -5.10 -14.15 -0.61
N ALA A 92 -5.26 -15.22 0.19
CA ALA A 92 -6.57 -15.71 0.64
C ALA A 92 -7.31 -14.64 1.47
N SER A 93 -8.65 -14.75 1.58
CA SER A 93 -9.50 -13.69 2.15
C SER A 93 -9.15 -13.29 3.58
N ASP A 94 -8.66 -14.28 4.33
CA ASP A 94 -8.25 -14.26 5.73
C ASP A 94 -6.75 -14.04 5.95
N VAL A 95 -5.97 -13.85 4.88
CA VAL A 95 -4.51 -13.67 4.94
C VAL A 95 -4.12 -12.22 4.69
N ASN A 96 -3.35 -11.67 5.63
CA ASN A 96 -2.77 -10.33 5.55
C ASN A 96 -1.28 -10.38 5.17
N ASP A 97 -0.98 -10.88 3.96
CA ASP A 97 0.37 -10.91 3.37
C ASP A 97 0.29 -10.56 1.88
N PHE A 98 1.33 -9.93 1.35
CA PHE A 98 1.49 -9.63 -0.07
C PHE A 98 2.04 -10.85 -0.81
N ILE A 99 1.15 -11.77 -1.17
CA ILE A 99 1.46 -12.92 -2.02
C ILE A 99 1.35 -12.52 -3.48
N MET A 100 2.49 -12.39 -4.16
CA MET A 100 2.56 -11.91 -5.54
C MET A 100 3.44 -12.81 -6.40
N PRO A 101 2.87 -13.89 -6.98
CA PRO A 101 3.66 -14.90 -7.69
C PRO A 101 4.42 -14.40 -8.90
N GLU A 102 3.86 -13.41 -9.59
CA GLU A 102 4.35 -12.92 -10.87
C GLU A 102 3.84 -11.52 -11.20
N TRP A 103 4.50 -10.89 -12.16
CA TRP A 103 4.01 -9.67 -12.79
C TRP A 103 3.06 -9.99 -13.95
N GLN A 104 2.13 -9.07 -14.19
CA GLN A 104 1.13 -9.10 -15.26
C GLN A 104 1.07 -7.74 -15.97
N LEU A 105 0.49 -7.69 -17.18
CA LEU A 105 0.36 -6.46 -17.97
C LEU A 105 -1.09 -6.17 -18.37
N LEU A 106 -1.45 -4.88 -18.31
CA LEU A 106 -2.65 -4.32 -18.92
C LEU A 106 -2.23 -3.44 -20.10
N LYS A 107 -2.96 -3.50 -21.22
CA LYS A 107 -2.67 -2.74 -22.44
C LYS A 107 -3.94 -2.11 -23.00
N THR A 108 -3.85 -0.87 -23.47
CA THR A 108 -4.92 -0.24 -24.25
C THR A 108 -4.38 0.75 -25.28
N ALA A 109 -5.11 0.89 -26.40
CA ALA A 109 -4.88 1.94 -27.38
C ALA A 109 -5.59 3.26 -27.01
N ASP A 110 -6.62 3.18 -26.17
CA ASP A 110 -7.46 4.30 -25.76
C ASP A 110 -8.15 3.96 -24.43
N PRO A 111 -7.70 4.53 -23.30
CA PRO A 111 -8.31 4.33 -22.00
C PRO A 111 -9.80 4.65 -21.96
N ALA A 112 -10.27 5.63 -22.74
CA ALA A 112 -11.68 6.05 -22.73
C ALA A 112 -12.61 5.04 -23.41
N SER A 113 -12.07 4.18 -24.28
CA SER A 113 -12.85 3.17 -24.99
C SER A 113 -13.33 2.02 -24.08
N GLY A 114 -12.73 1.87 -22.90
CA GLY A 114 -12.94 0.72 -22.02
C GLY A 114 -12.41 -0.60 -22.57
N LYS A 115 -11.70 -0.60 -23.71
CA LYS A 115 -11.13 -1.83 -24.30
C LYS A 115 -9.71 -2.03 -23.80
N TRP A 116 -9.46 -3.16 -23.15
CA TRP A 116 -8.16 -3.51 -22.58
C TRP A 116 -7.77 -4.93 -22.94
N THR A 117 -6.49 -5.17 -23.19
CA THR A 117 -5.91 -6.51 -23.23
C THR A 117 -5.19 -6.77 -21.91
N HIS A 118 -5.46 -7.91 -21.29
CA HIS A 118 -4.82 -8.36 -20.06
C HIS A 118 -3.93 -9.58 -20.32
N TYR A 119 -2.67 -9.48 -19.92
CA TYR A 119 -1.69 -10.56 -19.93
C TYR A 119 -1.44 -10.98 -18.48
N PRO A 120 -2.11 -12.04 -17.97
CA PRO A 120 -2.11 -12.40 -16.55
C PRO A 120 -0.75 -12.87 -16.00
N ALA A 121 0.20 -13.15 -16.88
CA ALA A 121 1.48 -13.76 -16.53
C ALA A 121 2.53 -13.34 -17.56
N ILE A 122 3.52 -12.58 -17.13
CA ILE A 122 4.66 -12.22 -17.99
C ILE A 122 6.01 -12.64 -17.41
N ILE A 123 6.18 -12.57 -16.09
CA ILE A 123 7.47 -12.80 -15.44
C ILE A 123 7.24 -13.33 -14.02
N LYS A 124 7.88 -14.46 -13.71
CA LYS A 124 8.10 -14.92 -12.33
C LYS A 124 9.49 -14.47 -11.87
N PRO A 125 9.66 -13.88 -10.67
CA PRO A 125 10.95 -13.42 -10.17
C PRO A 125 12.06 -14.47 -10.30
N GLU A 126 11.79 -15.69 -9.81
CA GLU A 126 12.76 -16.79 -9.75
C GLU A 126 13.14 -17.36 -11.12
N ASN A 127 12.36 -17.09 -12.17
CA ASN A 127 12.66 -17.53 -13.52
C ASN A 127 13.64 -16.59 -14.24
N VAL A 128 13.77 -15.35 -13.75
CA VAL A 128 14.67 -14.34 -14.32
C VAL A 128 15.89 -14.15 -13.41
N PHE A 129 15.65 -13.97 -12.11
CA PHE A 129 16.69 -13.70 -11.12
C PHE A 129 16.98 -14.97 -10.31
N ALA A 130 18.11 -15.63 -10.57
CA ALA A 130 18.47 -16.89 -9.92
C ALA A 130 18.63 -16.78 -8.38
N TRP A 131 18.85 -15.57 -7.89
CA TRP A 131 19.02 -15.20 -6.48
C TRP A 131 17.70 -14.80 -5.78
N ALA A 132 16.60 -14.64 -6.52
CA ALA A 132 15.32 -14.23 -5.97
C ALA A 132 14.59 -15.36 -5.23
N GLU A 133 13.90 -14.98 -4.16
CA GLU A 133 12.88 -15.80 -3.52
C GLU A 133 11.67 -15.95 -4.44
N LYS A 134 10.98 -17.10 -4.32
CA LYS A 134 9.80 -17.39 -5.13
C LYS A 134 8.62 -16.53 -4.73
N ALA A 135 7.78 -16.21 -5.70
CA ALA A 135 6.47 -15.60 -5.52
C ALA A 135 6.45 -14.24 -4.80
N ARG A 136 7.43 -13.40 -5.13
CA ARG A 136 7.69 -12.10 -4.50
C ARG A 136 7.90 -11.01 -5.56
N ALA A 137 6.94 -10.87 -6.47
CA ALA A 137 6.92 -9.93 -7.60
C ALA A 137 6.36 -8.55 -7.21
N TYR A 138 7.07 -7.82 -6.36
CA TYR A 138 6.64 -6.50 -5.86
C TYR A 138 6.75 -5.40 -6.93
N ALA A 139 6.20 -4.21 -6.63
CA ALA A 139 6.24 -2.92 -7.32
C ALA A 139 7.32 -2.70 -8.41
N GLY A 140 7.22 -3.42 -9.52
CA GLY A 140 8.18 -3.34 -10.61
C GLY A 140 7.90 -2.15 -11.51
N GLN A 141 8.94 -1.62 -12.15
CA GLN A 141 8.80 -0.58 -13.17
C GLN A 141 9.54 -0.96 -14.45
N ILE A 142 8.83 -0.94 -15.58
CA ILE A 142 9.45 -1.03 -16.91
C ILE A 142 9.71 0.39 -17.44
N VAL A 143 10.93 0.63 -17.90
CA VAL A 143 11.33 1.86 -18.57
C VAL A 143 12.01 1.57 -19.91
N GLU A 144 11.77 2.41 -20.91
CA GLU A 144 12.59 2.42 -22.14
C GLU A 144 13.97 2.97 -21.78
N GLY A 145 15.03 2.25 -22.13
CA GLY A 145 16.40 2.66 -21.84
C GLY A 145 16.90 3.81 -22.71
N PRO A 146 18.12 4.32 -22.47
CA PRO A 146 18.77 5.31 -23.31
C PRO A 146 18.81 4.86 -24.77
N ARG A 147 18.72 5.82 -25.69
CA ARG A 147 18.78 5.55 -27.13
C ARG A 147 20.07 4.79 -27.45
N ALA A 148 19.92 3.59 -28.00
CA ALA A 148 21.04 2.81 -28.50
C ALA A 148 21.58 3.44 -29.80
N ALA A 149 22.89 3.29 -30.04
CA ALA A 149 23.54 3.83 -31.23
C ALA A 149 23.00 3.20 -32.53
N ASP A 150 22.51 1.97 -32.46
CA ASP A 150 21.90 1.23 -33.57
C ASP A 150 20.40 1.50 -33.75
N GLY A 151 19.83 2.43 -32.97
CA GLY A 151 18.42 2.80 -33.01
C GLY A 151 17.47 1.77 -32.41
N ARG A 152 17.97 0.64 -31.89
CA ARG A 152 17.11 -0.36 -31.23
C ARG A 152 16.64 0.15 -29.88
N LYS A 153 15.39 -0.15 -29.57
CA LYS A 153 14.82 0.06 -28.24
C LYS A 153 15.13 -1.13 -27.36
N ARG A 154 15.41 -0.85 -26.09
CA ARG A 154 15.47 -1.86 -25.04
C ARG A 154 14.64 -1.40 -23.87
N TYR A 155 13.97 -2.34 -23.24
CA TYR A 155 13.16 -2.13 -22.06
C TYR A 155 13.88 -2.75 -20.86
N TYR A 156 13.85 -2.06 -19.74
CA TYR A 156 14.46 -2.50 -18.49
C TYR A 156 13.37 -2.56 -17.42
N LEU A 157 13.22 -3.73 -16.80
CA LEU A 157 12.38 -3.94 -15.63
C LEU A 157 13.26 -3.80 -14.38
N TYR A 158 13.01 -2.79 -13.58
CA TYR A 158 13.54 -2.69 -12.23
C TYR A 158 12.56 -3.41 -11.30
N ALA A 159 13.03 -4.48 -10.66
CA ALA A 159 12.21 -5.44 -9.96
C ALA A 159 12.58 -5.51 -8.48
N PRO A 160 11.76 -4.95 -7.56
CA PRO A 160 11.91 -5.22 -6.15
C PRO A 160 11.43 -6.65 -5.84
N VAL A 161 12.31 -7.44 -5.23
CA VAL A 161 12.10 -8.84 -4.87
C VAL A 161 12.80 -9.13 -3.53
N LEU A 162 12.62 -10.33 -2.98
CA LEU A 162 13.40 -10.78 -1.83
C LEU A 162 14.61 -11.61 -2.28
N GLU A 163 15.76 -11.43 -1.65
CA GLU A 163 16.91 -12.31 -1.81
C GLU A 163 16.70 -13.62 -1.06
N ARG A 164 16.72 -14.78 -1.75
CA ARG A 164 16.47 -16.09 -1.12
C ARG A 164 17.48 -16.41 -0.01
N ASP A 165 18.77 -16.23 -0.32
CA ASP A 165 19.90 -16.72 0.48
C ASP A 165 20.73 -15.57 1.09
N SER A 166 20.06 -14.50 1.57
CA SER A 166 20.71 -13.33 2.20
C SER A 166 20.62 -13.37 3.74
N ASP A 167 21.69 -12.95 4.41
CA ASP A 167 21.77 -12.70 5.87
C ASP A 167 21.54 -11.22 6.25
N ALA A 168 21.04 -10.41 5.29
CA ALA A 168 20.58 -9.06 5.59
C ALA A 168 19.40 -9.07 6.57
N GLU A 169 19.26 -8.01 7.35
CA GLU A 169 18.16 -7.87 8.33
C GLU A 169 16.81 -7.79 7.64
N ASP A 170 16.79 -7.09 6.50
CA ASP A 170 15.69 -7.10 5.55
C ASP A 170 16.24 -7.57 4.19
N LYS A 171 15.53 -8.51 3.56
CA LYS A 171 15.96 -9.18 2.31
C LYS A 171 15.48 -8.48 1.04
N PHE A 172 14.77 -7.35 1.15
CA PHE A 172 14.34 -6.59 -0.02
C PHE A 172 15.54 -6.07 -0.82
N ALA A 173 15.50 -6.34 -2.12
CA ALA A 173 16.52 -5.95 -3.07
C ALA A 173 15.90 -5.66 -4.45
N ILE A 174 16.60 -4.87 -5.26
CA ILE A 174 16.16 -4.48 -6.60
C ILE A 174 17.10 -5.11 -7.64
N GLY A 175 16.52 -5.97 -8.46
CA GLY A 175 17.15 -6.52 -9.67
C GLY A 175 16.80 -5.73 -10.92
N VAL A 176 17.52 -5.96 -12.01
CA VAL A 176 17.22 -5.38 -13.32
C VAL A 176 17.16 -6.47 -14.38
N ALA A 177 16.06 -6.56 -15.10
CA ALA A 177 15.93 -7.41 -16.28
C ALA A 177 15.85 -6.57 -17.56
N VAL A 178 16.26 -7.12 -18.70
CA VAL A 178 16.27 -6.45 -20.00
C VAL A 178 15.51 -7.28 -21.05
N ALA A 179 14.81 -6.58 -21.95
CA ALA A 179 14.09 -7.15 -23.09
C ALA A 179 14.07 -6.19 -24.29
N ASP A 180 13.75 -6.72 -25.47
CA ASP A 180 13.54 -5.92 -26.70
C ASP A 180 12.08 -5.46 -26.87
N SER A 181 11.15 -5.94 -26.03
CA SER A 181 9.73 -5.59 -26.02
C SER A 181 9.19 -5.54 -24.58
N PRO A 182 8.15 -4.74 -24.28
CA PRO A 182 7.49 -4.78 -22.97
C PRO A 182 6.97 -6.17 -22.57
N LEU A 183 6.67 -7.03 -23.54
CA LEU A 183 6.22 -8.41 -23.31
C LEU A 183 7.36 -9.40 -23.04
N GLY A 184 8.62 -8.97 -23.12
CA GLY A 184 9.77 -9.85 -23.03
C GLY A 184 10.15 -10.48 -24.39
N PRO A 185 10.83 -11.64 -24.38
CA PRO A 185 11.27 -12.37 -23.20
C PRO A 185 12.30 -11.58 -22.37
N TRP A 186 12.19 -11.69 -21.05
CA TRP A 186 13.04 -10.97 -20.10
C TRP A 186 14.27 -11.79 -19.71
N ARG A 187 15.41 -11.12 -19.55
CA ARG A 187 16.69 -11.71 -19.12
C ARG A 187 17.30 -10.89 -18.02
N ASP A 188 17.95 -11.53 -17.04
CA ASP A 188 18.69 -10.81 -16.01
C ASP A 188 19.80 -9.95 -16.63
N ALA A 189 19.74 -8.64 -16.40
CA ALA A 189 20.74 -7.69 -16.89
C ALA A 189 21.97 -7.64 -15.97
N HIS A 190 21.86 -8.16 -14.74
CA HIS A 190 22.93 -8.17 -13.75
C HIS A 190 22.96 -9.52 -12.98
N PRO A 191 23.41 -10.62 -13.62
CA PRO A 191 23.37 -11.97 -13.06
C PRO A 191 24.24 -12.18 -11.81
N ALA A 192 25.07 -11.21 -11.44
CA ALA A 192 25.88 -11.26 -10.23
C ALA A 192 25.08 -11.01 -8.94
N GLY A 193 23.83 -10.54 -9.04
CA GLY A 193 22.97 -10.25 -7.88
C GLY A 193 22.13 -9.00 -8.07
N PRO A 194 21.47 -8.50 -7.01
CA PRO A 194 20.76 -7.22 -7.08
C PRO A 194 21.72 -6.05 -7.35
N ILE A 195 21.21 -4.98 -7.92
CA ILE A 195 21.96 -3.71 -8.03
C ILE A 195 21.81 -2.86 -6.77
N ILE A 196 20.74 -3.06 -6.00
CA ILE A 196 20.45 -2.35 -4.74
C ILE A 196 19.92 -3.38 -3.73
N SER A 197 20.48 -3.40 -2.52
CA SER A 197 20.01 -4.14 -1.35
C SER A 197 20.55 -3.48 -0.08
N GLN A 198 20.37 -4.09 1.10
CA GLN A 198 21.03 -3.61 2.31
C GLN A 198 22.57 -3.76 2.29
N LYS A 199 23.13 -4.45 1.29
CA LYS A 199 24.59 -4.70 1.16
C LYS A 199 25.23 -4.00 -0.03
N VAL A 200 24.48 -3.79 -1.11
CA VAL A 200 24.99 -3.22 -2.36
C VAL A 200 24.09 -2.08 -2.86
N PRO A 201 24.61 -1.11 -3.61
CA PRO A 201 26.04 -0.83 -3.74
C PRO A 201 26.60 -0.18 -2.47
N TYR A 202 25.72 0.33 -1.59
CA TYR A 202 26.06 0.95 -0.32
C TYR A 202 25.29 0.27 0.82
N PRO A 203 25.97 -0.15 1.90
CA PRO A 203 25.30 -0.76 3.04
C PRO A 203 24.30 0.18 3.72
N ASN A 204 23.09 -0.29 3.97
CA ASN A 204 22.04 0.46 4.65
C ASN A 204 21.13 -0.47 5.49
N LYS A 205 20.12 0.12 6.14
CA LYS A 205 19.18 -0.56 7.03
C LYS A 205 17.71 -0.32 6.66
N ILE A 206 17.46 0.20 5.46
CA ILE A 206 16.09 0.46 4.99
C ILE A 206 15.57 -0.75 4.21
N GLN A 207 14.26 -0.78 3.95
CA GLN A 207 13.73 -1.69 2.93
C GLN A 207 14.00 -1.06 1.57
N ASN A 208 14.67 -1.81 0.68
CA ASN A 208 15.03 -1.34 -0.64
C ASN A 208 13.99 -1.82 -1.66
N ILE A 209 12.89 -1.08 -1.75
CA ILE A 209 11.70 -1.41 -2.55
C ILE A 209 11.26 -0.23 -3.43
N ASP A 210 10.27 -0.50 -4.28
CA ASP A 210 9.55 0.46 -5.11
C ASP A 210 10.47 1.36 -5.95
N PRO A 211 11.28 0.78 -6.86
CA PRO A 211 12.14 1.56 -7.72
C PRO A 211 11.30 2.43 -8.67
N THR A 212 11.73 3.67 -8.84
CA THR A 212 11.30 4.50 -9.97
C THR A 212 12.50 5.10 -10.68
N VAL A 213 12.46 5.09 -12.01
CA VAL A 213 13.56 5.41 -12.90
C VAL A 213 13.11 6.40 -13.95
N ILE A 214 13.96 7.38 -14.22
CA ILE A 214 13.83 8.29 -15.36
C ILE A 214 15.08 8.23 -16.22
N VAL A 215 14.88 8.02 -17.52
CA VAL A 215 15.89 8.31 -18.54
C VAL A 215 15.59 9.72 -19.03
N ASP A 216 16.44 10.66 -18.67
CA ASP A 216 16.24 12.08 -18.93
C ASP A 216 16.54 12.43 -20.41
N ASP A 217 16.16 13.63 -20.84
CA ASP A 217 16.31 14.09 -22.22
C ASP A 217 17.78 14.04 -22.68
N ASP A 218 18.71 14.32 -21.77
CA ASP A 218 20.17 14.25 -21.97
C ASP A 218 20.74 12.82 -21.92
N GLN A 219 19.88 11.81 -21.83
CA GLN A 219 20.21 10.38 -21.78
C GLN A 219 20.90 9.94 -20.49
N ARG A 220 20.90 10.76 -19.43
CA ARG A 220 21.31 10.34 -18.08
C ARG A 220 20.17 9.57 -17.42
N VAL A 221 20.53 8.69 -16.50
CA VAL A 221 19.61 7.75 -15.86
C VAL A 221 19.62 8.01 -14.36
N TYR A 222 18.44 8.17 -13.76
CA TYR A 222 18.31 8.36 -12.32
C TYR A 222 17.31 7.36 -11.77
N ILE A 223 17.64 6.79 -10.62
CA ILE A 223 16.80 5.84 -9.89
C ILE A 223 16.51 6.37 -8.48
N TYR A 224 15.30 6.11 -8.01
CA TYR A 224 14.80 6.40 -6.67
C TYR A 224 14.15 5.16 -6.07
N TRP A 225 14.22 5.01 -4.75
CA TRP A 225 13.64 3.88 -4.02
C TRP A 225 13.53 4.19 -2.52
N GLY A 226 12.83 3.33 -1.78
CA GLY A 226 12.84 3.31 -0.33
C GLY A 226 11.46 3.45 0.32
N THR A 227 11.45 3.45 1.66
CA THR A 227 10.23 3.41 2.47
C THR A 227 10.43 4.16 3.80
N PHE A 228 9.36 4.29 4.59
CA PHE A 228 9.28 4.80 5.97
C PHE A 228 10.14 6.05 6.24
N GLY A 229 9.92 7.09 5.46
CA GLY A 229 10.62 8.37 5.59
C GLY A 229 12.05 8.37 5.04
N GLN A 230 12.49 7.31 4.37
CA GLN A 230 13.82 7.17 3.79
C GLN A 230 13.75 7.02 2.26
N LEU A 231 13.52 8.12 1.55
CA LEU A 231 13.66 8.16 0.10
C LEU A 231 15.14 8.31 -0.28
N ARG A 232 15.64 7.38 -1.08
CA ARG A 232 17.00 7.39 -1.63
C ARG A 232 16.95 7.64 -3.14
N GLY A 233 18.03 8.19 -3.68
CA GLY A 233 18.21 8.30 -5.12
C GLY A 233 19.67 8.32 -5.54
N MET A 234 19.95 7.90 -6.77
CA MET A 234 21.28 7.99 -7.38
C MET A 234 21.20 8.09 -8.91
N GLU A 235 22.29 8.53 -9.52
CA GLU A 235 22.48 8.40 -10.96
C GLU A 235 23.00 6.99 -11.28
N LEU A 236 22.55 6.43 -12.40
CA LEU A 236 23.10 5.21 -13.01
C LEU A 236 23.87 5.57 -14.28
N ALA A 237 24.83 4.73 -14.65
CA ALA A 237 25.41 4.78 -15.98
C ALA A 237 24.36 4.41 -17.04
N ARG A 238 24.68 4.69 -18.31
CA ARG A 238 23.79 4.45 -19.45
C ARG A 238 23.48 2.96 -19.70
N ASP A 239 24.19 2.06 -19.03
CA ASP A 239 23.94 0.62 -19.07
C ASP A 239 22.76 0.18 -18.18
N MET A 240 22.14 1.11 -17.44
CA MET A 240 20.97 0.91 -16.58
C MET A 240 21.23 0.05 -15.34
N ILE A 241 22.47 -0.35 -15.07
CA ILE A 241 22.79 -1.28 -13.97
C ILE A 241 23.97 -0.81 -13.11
N THR A 242 24.85 0.05 -13.64
CA THR A 242 26.05 0.50 -12.93
C THR A 242 25.78 1.79 -12.16
N PRO A 243 25.92 1.82 -10.82
CA PRO A 243 25.82 3.06 -10.05
C PRO A 243 26.84 4.11 -10.47
N LYS A 244 26.42 5.38 -10.56
CA LYS A 244 27.27 6.52 -10.89
C LYS A 244 27.30 7.52 -9.74
N GLY A 245 28.17 7.26 -8.77
CA GLY A 245 28.33 8.06 -7.55
C GLY A 245 27.62 7.46 -6.34
N PRO A 246 27.65 8.15 -5.19
CA PRO A 246 27.00 7.69 -3.97
C PRO A 246 25.48 7.82 -4.03
N GLU A 247 24.79 6.93 -3.29
CA GLU A 247 23.38 7.14 -2.98
C GLU A 247 23.18 8.44 -2.18
N GLN A 248 22.07 9.11 -2.43
CA GLN A 248 21.70 10.36 -1.77
C GLN A 248 20.39 10.20 -1.02
N THR A 249 20.31 10.82 0.16
CA THR A 249 19.04 10.98 0.86
C THR A 249 18.26 12.12 0.24
N VAL A 250 17.03 11.86 -0.15
CA VAL A 250 16.13 12.87 -0.70
C VAL A 250 15.40 13.57 0.43
N THR A 251 15.49 14.89 0.46
CA THR A 251 14.87 15.75 1.48
C THR A 251 13.93 16.78 0.85
N GLY A 252 13.01 17.34 1.64
CA GLY A 252 12.09 18.39 1.18
C GLY A 252 10.70 17.87 0.75
N LEU A 253 10.47 16.56 0.85
CA LEU A 253 9.18 15.91 0.71
C LEU A 253 8.66 15.51 2.10
N THR A 254 7.40 15.81 2.39
CA THR A 254 6.80 15.62 3.71
C THR A 254 6.03 14.30 3.74
N GLY A 255 6.22 13.51 4.82
CA GLY A 255 5.43 12.30 5.04
C GLY A 255 5.67 11.21 4.00
N PHE A 256 6.88 11.13 3.41
CA PHE A 256 7.22 10.03 2.51
C PHE A 256 7.05 8.69 3.22
N PHE A 257 6.16 7.85 2.70
CA PHE A 257 5.90 6.51 3.21
C PHE A 257 6.56 5.46 2.32
N GLU A 258 6.25 5.41 1.02
CA GLU A 258 6.84 4.46 0.06
C GLU A 258 6.52 4.89 -1.40
N ALA A 259 6.72 3.99 -2.37
CA ALA A 259 6.24 4.11 -3.74
C ALA A 259 6.57 5.42 -4.47
N PRO A 260 7.84 5.85 -4.55
CA PRO A 260 8.20 7.03 -5.34
C PRO A 260 7.86 6.82 -6.82
N TRP A 261 7.43 7.89 -7.48
CA TRP A 261 7.23 7.93 -8.93
C TRP A 261 7.77 9.23 -9.50
N ILE A 262 8.88 9.13 -10.25
CA ILE A 262 9.53 10.27 -10.90
C ILE A 262 8.91 10.52 -12.28
N MET A 263 8.62 11.78 -12.58
CA MET A 263 8.23 12.20 -13.92
C MET A 263 8.73 13.61 -14.23
N LYS A 264 8.78 13.95 -15.51
CA LYS A 264 9.19 15.28 -15.99
C LYS A 264 8.10 15.87 -16.86
N ARG A 265 7.77 17.14 -16.65
CA ARG A 265 6.84 17.91 -17.50
C ARG A 265 7.36 19.33 -17.69
N LYS A 266 7.51 19.74 -18.96
CA LYS A 266 7.96 21.09 -19.35
C LYS A 266 9.22 21.55 -18.58
N GLY A 267 10.22 20.67 -18.47
CA GLY A 267 11.50 20.97 -17.79
C GLY A 267 11.47 20.91 -16.26
N THR A 268 10.31 20.70 -15.63
CA THR A 268 10.19 20.51 -14.16
C THR A 268 10.07 19.03 -13.84
N TYR A 269 10.76 18.58 -12.79
CA TYR A 269 10.64 17.24 -12.24
C TYR A 269 9.57 17.20 -11.16
N TYR A 270 8.79 16.12 -11.12
CA TYR A 270 7.78 15.86 -10.12
C TYR A 270 8.02 14.47 -9.52
N MET A 271 7.96 14.39 -8.19
CA MET A 271 8.01 13.13 -7.45
C MET A 271 6.64 12.94 -6.81
N LEU A 272 5.86 11.99 -7.32
CA LEU A 272 4.68 11.49 -6.63
C LEU A 272 5.13 10.37 -5.69
N TYR A 273 4.42 10.16 -4.58
CA TYR A 273 4.74 9.08 -3.64
C TYR A 273 3.56 8.75 -2.75
N ALA A 274 3.56 7.54 -2.20
CA ALA A 274 2.66 7.20 -1.11
C ALA A 274 3.03 8.02 0.13
N GLY A 275 2.09 8.85 0.58
CA GLY A 275 2.27 9.75 1.72
C GLY A 275 1.57 9.23 2.97
N ASN A 276 2.17 9.46 4.13
CA ASN A 276 1.56 9.27 5.44
C ASN A 276 2.15 10.26 6.47
N ASN A 277 1.29 11.12 6.99
CA ASN A 277 1.58 12.04 8.09
C ASN A 277 0.40 12.02 9.09
N ALA A 278 -0.07 10.81 9.42
CA ALA A 278 -1.31 10.58 10.14
C ALA A 278 -1.49 11.46 11.38
N GLY A 279 -2.68 12.07 11.47
CA GLY A 279 -3.07 12.85 12.63
C GLY A 279 -4.27 13.75 12.36
N PRO A 280 -4.83 14.39 13.40
CA PRO A 280 -6.07 15.15 13.29
C PRO A 280 -6.02 16.34 12.31
N LYS A 281 -4.81 16.80 11.96
CA LYS A 281 -4.58 17.93 11.04
C LYS A 281 -3.94 17.49 9.71
N SER A 282 -3.82 16.18 9.48
CA SER A 282 -3.24 15.68 8.25
C SER A 282 -4.13 16.02 7.05
N ASP A 283 -3.50 16.55 6.01
CA ASP A 283 -4.07 16.73 4.67
C ASP A 283 -4.07 15.42 3.85
N CYS A 284 -3.35 14.40 4.31
CA CYS A 284 -3.13 13.13 3.61
C CYS A 284 -3.98 12.00 4.19
N THR A 285 -3.79 11.62 5.46
CA THR A 285 -4.42 10.46 6.09
C THR A 285 -4.73 10.69 7.56
N GLN A 286 -5.84 10.15 8.05
CA GLN A 286 -6.19 10.16 9.48
C GLN A 286 -5.60 8.97 10.24
N ALA A 287 -5.14 7.94 9.53
CA ALA A 287 -4.66 6.70 10.13
C ALA A 287 -3.24 6.29 9.69
N VAL A 288 -2.43 5.74 10.60
CA VAL A 288 -1.01 5.38 10.38
C VAL A 288 -0.83 4.18 9.45
N TYR A 289 -1.85 3.37 9.23
CA TYR A 289 -1.83 2.24 8.30
C TYR A 289 -2.57 2.55 7.00
N TYR A 290 -2.59 3.82 6.59
CA TYR A 290 -3.33 4.27 5.43
C TYR A 290 -2.55 5.35 4.69
N ALA A 291 -2.52 5.29 3.37
CA ALA A 291 -1.73 6.21 2.54
C ALA A 291 -2.61 7.04 1.59
N CYS A 292 -2.16 8.26 1.33
CA CYS A 292 -2.60 9.06 0.19
C CYS A 292 -1.50 9.07 -0.90
N ILE A 293 -1.73 9.72 -2.04
CA ILE A 293 -0.64 10.07 -2.98
C ILE A 293 -0.34 11.55 -2.82
N ALA A 294 0.86 11.84 -2.31
CA ALA A 294 1.41 13.17 -2.21
C ALA A 294 2.40 13.44 -3.34
N TYR A 295 2.80 14.70 -3.51
CA TYR A 295 3.83 15.03 -4.49
C TYR A 295 4.69 16.24 -4.13
N GLY A 296 5.84 16.34 -4.81
CA GLY A 296 6.69 17.50 -4.82
C GLY A 296 7.27 17.81 -6.20
N SER A 297 7.95 18.94 -6.32
CA SER A 297 8.60 19.40 -7.55
C SER A 297 10.07 19.74 -7.33
N ALA A 298 10.90 19.60 -8.37
CA ALA A 298 12.30 20.01 -8.38
C ALA A 298 12.73 20.60 -9.73
N PRO A 299 13.75 21.49 -9.75
CA PRO A 299 14.32 22.03 -10.98
C PRO A 299 15.34 21.08 -11.64
N SER A 300 15.84 20.08 -10.90
CA SER A 300 16.78 19.08 -11.41
C SER A 300 16.33 17.67 -11.00
N PRO A 301 16.78 16.62 -11.72
CA PRO A 301 16.32 15.27 -11.45
C PRO A 301 16.67 14.80 -10.05
N MET A 302 17.71 15.36 -9.39
CA MET A 302 18.15 15.05 -8.03
C MET A 302 17.74 16.11 -6.98
N GLY A 303 16.85 17.04 -7.31
CA GLY A 303 16.38 18.09 -6.39
C GLY A 303 16.99 19.48 -6.64
N PRO A 304 16.94 20.41 -5.66
CA PRO A 304 16.25 20.26 -4.39
C PRO A 304 14.74 20.08 -4.57
N TRP A 305 14.14 19.23 -3.73
CA TRP A 305 12.70 18.94 -3.78
C TRP A 305 11.89 19.89 -2.90
N THR A 306 10.68 20.21 -3.34
CA THR A 306 9.71 21.02 -2.59
C THR A 306 8.36 20.32 -2.58
N TYR A 307 7.81 20.03 -1.40
CA TYR A 307 6.45 19.51 -1.22
C TYR A 307 5.39 20.41 -1.87
N ARG A 308 4.39 19.81 -2.52
CA ARG A 308 3.32 20.52 -3.26
C ARG A 308 1.90 20.13 -2.87
N GLY A 309 1.71 19.18 -1.96
CA GLY A 309 0.40 18.75 -1.46
C GLY A 309 0.01 17.34 -1.88
N VAL A 310 -1.29 17.06 -1.81
CA VAL A 310 -1.90 15.76 -2.08
C VAL A 310 -2.53 15.74 -3.48
N VAL A 311 -2.17 14.74 -4.28
CA VAL A 311 -2.74 14.48 -5.62
C VAL A 311 -3.95 13.56 -5.53
N LEU A 312 -3.91 12.54 -4.66
CA LEU A 312 -5.01 11.61 -4.47
C LEU A 312 -5.22 11.37 -2.98
N HIS A 313 -6.41 11.66 -2.47
CA HIS A 313 -6.78 11.30 -1.10
C HIS A 313 -6.92 9.79 -0.94
N PRO A 314 -6.88 9.25 0.29
CA PRO A 314 -6.93 7.82 0.52
C PRO A 314 -8.16 7.16 -0.14
N VAL A 315 -7.93 6.00 -0.76
CA VAL A 315 -8.92 5.18 -1.49
C VAL A 315 -9.20 3.87 -0.74
N SER A 316 -9.97 2.91 -1.26
CA SER A 316 -10.40 1.75 -0.45
C SER A 316 -9.28 0.79 0.01
N SER A 317 -8.07 0.85 -0.58
CA SER A 317 -6.88 0.11 -0.12
C SER A 317 -6.08 0.90 0.92
N THR A 318 -5.48 0.22 1.90
CA THR A 318 -4.62 0.85 2.92
C THR A 318 -3.32 1.38 2.34
N THR A 319 -2.67 0.59 1.47
CA THR A 319 -1.53 1.06 0.68
C THR A 319 -2.01 1.94 -0.47
N SER A 320 -1.10 2.78 -0.97
CA SER A 320 -1.28 3.53 -2.21
C SER A 320 0.02 3.47 -3.00
N HIS A 321 -0.05 3.44 -4.33
CA HIS A 321 1.13 3.38 -5.18
C HIS A 321 0.88 4.17 -6.47
N PRO A 322 1.55 5.32 -6.69
CA PRO A 322 1.36 6.13 -7.89
C PRO A 322 2.09 5.55 -9.10
N GLY A 323 1.44 5.69 -10.26
CA GLY A 323 2.08 5.64 -11.56
C GLY A 323 1.51 6.73 -12.44
N ALA A 324 2.32 7.65 -12.96
CA ALA A 324 1.85 8.76 -13.79
C ALA A 324 2.51 8.78 -15.18
N VAL A 325 1.70 8.96 -16.22
CA VAL A 325 2.19 8.95 -17.60
C VAL A 325 1.40 9.91 -18.49
N GLU A 326 2.07 10.50 -19.48
CA GLU A 326 1.41 11.19 -20.58
C GLU A 326 1.14 10.21 -21.73
N PHE A 327 -0.11 10.13 -22.17
CA PHE A 327 -0.52 9.33 -23.31
C PHE A 327 -1.41 10.15 -24.24
N LYS A 328 -0.98 10.30 -25.50
CA LYS A 328 -1.72 11.05 -26.54
C LYS A 328 -2.14 12.47 -26.11
N GLY A 329 -1.24 13.17 -25.40
CA GLY A 329 -1.46 14.55 -24.94
C GLY A 329 -2.29 14.70 -23.66
N GLN A 330 -2.68 13.59 -23.02
CA GLN A 330 -3.39 13.58 -21.74
C GLN A 330 -2.54 12.89 -20.67
N TRP A 331 -2.43 13.51 -19.50
CA TRP A 331 -1.80 12.88 -18.34
C TRP A 331 -2.81 11.97 -17.62
N TYR A 332 -2.32 10.84 -17.12
CA TYR A 332 -3.09 9.86 -16.35
C TYR A 332 -2.34 9.46 -15.08
N LEU A 333 -3.11 9.22 -14.02
CA LEU A 333 -2.67 8.61 -12.76
C LEU A 333 -3.24 7.20 -12.68
N ALA A 334 -2.36 6.21 -12.68
CA ALA A 334 -2.63 4.86 -12.26
C ALA A 334 -2.36 4.73 -10.76
N TYR A 335 -3.24 4.02 -10.07
CA TYR A 335 -3.16 3.71 -8.64
C TYR A 335 -3.94 2.40 -8.38
N HIS A 336 -3.87 1.81 -7.20
CA HIS A 336 -4.69 0.64 -6.86
C HIS A 336 -5.81 0.99 -5.87
N THR A 337 -6.85 0.16 -5.84
CA THR A 337 -7.94 0.21 -4.85
C THR A 337 -8.27 -1.21 -4.37
N ALA A 338 -9.19 -1.35 -3.41
CA ALA A 338 -9.72 -2.63 -2.95
C ALA A 338 -11.14 -2.92 -3.49
N ASP A 339 -11.56 -2.24 -4.58
CA ASP A 339 -12.97 -2.23 -5.02
C ASP A 339 -13.38 -3.41 -5.93
N ALA A 340 -12.44 -4.27 -6.31
CA ALA A 340 -12.76 -5.47 -7.07
C ALA A 340 -13.63 -6.44 -6.25
N LYS A 341 -14.41 -7.28 -6.93
CA LYS A 341 -15.15 -8.35 -6.25
C LYS A 341 -14.17 -9.24 -5.48
N GLY A 342 -14.41 -9.43 -4.18
CA GLY A 342 -13.50 -10.19 -3.30
C GLY A 342 -12.20 -9.45 -2.93
N GLY A 343 -12.06 -8.19 -3.33
CA GLY A 343 -10.89 -7.36 -3.07
C GLY A 343 -10.66 -7.06 -1.59
N GLY A 344 -9.47 -6.54 -1.30
CA GLY A 344 -9.03 -6.23 0.05
C GLY A 344 -7.65 -5.57 0.04
N HIS A 345 -7.07 -5.38 1.23
CA HIS A 345 -5.76 -4.73 1.37
C HIS A 345 -4.59 -5.49 0.71
N PHE A 346 -4.77 -6.79 0.47
CA PHE A 346 -3.81 -7.69 -0.17
C PHE A 346 -4.39 -8.37 -1.43
N ARG A 347 -5.50 -7.83 -1.94
CA ARG A 347 -6.20 -8.22 -3.17
C ARG A 347 -6.66 -6.94 -3.85
N ARG A 348 -5.67 -6.17 -4.29
CA ARG A 348 -5.86 -4.82 -4.82
C ARG A 348 -6.12 -4.88 -6.33
N SER A 349 -6.74 -3.86 -6.90
CA SER A 349 -6.94 -3.75 -8.34
C SER A 349 -6.66 -2.34 -8.84
N VAL A 350 -5.97 -2.23 -9.96
CA VAL A 350 -5.56 -0.96 -10.55
C VAL A 350 -6.76 -0.18 -11.09
N ALA A 351 -6.77 1.11 -10.80
CA ALA A 351 -7.61 2.15 -11.36
C ALA A 351 -6.75 3.13 -12.18
N LEU A 352 -7.38 3.80 -13.16
CA LEU A 352 -6.74 4.82 -13.98
C LEU A 352 -7.66 6.03 -14.11
N ASP A 353 -7.15 7.22 -13.80
CA ASP A 353 -7.89 8.48 -13.92
C ASP A 353 -7.05 9.55 -14.60
N ARG A 354 -7.73 10.54 -15.20
CA ARG A 354 -7.04 11.68 -15.82
C ARG A 354 -6.43 12.57 -14.75
N MET A 355 -5.22 13.07 -15.03
CA MET A 355 -4.60 14.14 -14.26
C MET A 355 -4.80 15.47 -14.97
N GLU A 356 -5.20 16.47 -14.20
CA GLU A 356 -5.29 17.84 -14.68
C GLU A 356 -4.21 18.72 -14.06
N TRP A 357 -3.83 19.75 -14.81
CA TRP A 357 -2.79 20.69 -14.43
C TRP A 357 -3.36 22.08 -14.25
N ASP A 358 -2.90 22.78 -13.23
CA ASP A 358 -3.03 24.23 -13.11
C ASP A 358 -1.71 24.87 -13.56
N ASP A 359 -1.68 25.27 -14.83
CA ASP A 359 -0.53 25.96 -15.45
C ASP A 359 -0.51 27.48 -15.12
N SER A 360 -1.43 28.01 -14.31
CA SER A 360 -1.43 29.44 -13.91
C SER A 360 -0.39 29.79 -12.83
N VAL A 361 0.21 28.77 -12.22
CA VAL A 361 1.25 28.88 -11.19
C VAL A 361 2.55 28.24 -11.66
N VAL A 362 3.69 28.67 -11.09
CA VAL A 362 5.02 28.17 -11.45
C VAL A 362 5.72 27.60 -10.20
N PRO A 363 6.12 26.31 -10.20
CA PRO A 363 5.82 25.29 -11.21
C PRO A 363 4.33 24.95 -11.26
N ALA A 364 3.87 24.38 -12.37
CA ALA A 364 2.47 23.99 -12.56
C ALA A 364 2.01 23.04 -11.44
N ARG A 365 0.79 23.24 -10.94
CA ARG A 365 0.21 22.40 -9.89
C ARG A 365 -0.51 21.21 -10.50
N ILE A 366 -0.39 20.03 -9.89
CA ILE A 366 -1.28 18.91 -10.20
C ILE A 366 -2.58 19.18 -9.44
N ARG A 367 -3.71 19.10 -10.13
CA ARG A 367 -5.02 19.17 -9.47
C ARG A 367 -5.31 17.83 -8.80
N THR A 368 -5.98 17.89 -7.65
CA THR A 368 -6.41 16.68 -6.94
C THR A 368 -7.28 15.83 -7.86
N VAL A 369 -6.87 14.58 -8.05
CA VAL A 369 -7.59 13.59 -8.85
C VAL A 369 -8.82 13.15 -8.07
N VAL A 370 -9.96 13.11 -8.76
CA VAL A 370 -11.20 12.52 -8.24
C VAL A 370 -11.33 11.13 -8.86
N PRO A 371 -11.22 10.05 -8.07
CA PRO A 371 -11.42 8.69 -8.55
C PRO A 371 -12.72 8.53 -9.32
N THR A 372 -12.64 8.05 -10.57
CA THR A 372 -13.82 7.51 -11.22
C THR A 372 -14.12 6.12 -10.64
N VAL A 373 -15.40 5.76 -10.59
CA VAL A 373 -15.86 4.45 -10.16
C VAL A 373 -16.73 3.86 -11.25
N ARG A 374 -16.66 2.54 -11.45
CA ARG A 374 -17.59 1.87 -12.36
C ARG A 374 -19.05 2.12 -11.92
N PRO A 375 -20.00 2.20 -12.88
CA PRO A 375 -21.41 2.28 -12.54
C PRO A 375 -21.81 1.10 -11.64
N GLN A 376 -22.41 1.40 -10.49
CA GLN A 376 -22.95 0.41 -9.57
C GLN A 376 -24.49 0.51 -9.59
N PRO A 377 -25.21 -0.62 -9.50
CA PRO A 377 -26.65 -0.57 -9.27
C PRO A 377 -26.92 0.17 -7.94
N PRO A 378 -28.07 0.86 -7.81
CA PRO A 378 -28.49 1.42 -6.53
C PRO A 378 -28.47 0.33 -5.46
N LEU A 379 -27.98 0.67 -4.27
CA LEU A 379 -28.02 -0.27 -3.16
C LEU A 379 -29.48 -0.66 -2.88
N PRO A 380 -29.76 -1.96 -2.64
CA PRO A 380 -31.12 -2.38 -2.29
C PRO A 380 -31.56 -1.69 -0.99
N PRO A 381 -32.87 -1.42 -0.83
CA PRO A 381 -33.39 -0.88 0.43
C PRO A 381 -32.95 -1.73 1.62
N SER A 382 -32.50 -1.08 2.69
CA SER A 382 -32.00 -1.72 3.89
C SER A 382 -32.65 -1.12 5.13
N ARG A 383 -32.73 -1.91 6.21
CA ARG A 383 -33.09 -1.38 7.53
C ARG A 383 -31.93 -0.58 8.13
N ASN A 384 -30.68 -0.88 7.77
CA ASN A 384 -29.51 -0.18 8.29
C ASN A 384 -29.46 1.26 7.77
N ILE A 385 -29.59 2.24 8.67
CA ILE A 385 -29.51 3.68 8.41
C ILE A 385 -28.27 4.35 8.98
N ALA A 386 -27.31 3.58 9.50
CA ALA A 386 -26.10 4.12 10.12
C ALA A 386 -25.25 4.92 9.11
N ARG A 387 -25.26 4.55 7.81
CA ARG A 387 -24.52 5.25 6.75
C ARG A 387 -24.95 6.70 6.52
N ALA A 388 -26.12 7.08 7.01
CA ALA A 388 -26.63 8.46 6.97
C ALA A 388 -26.22 9.30 8.20
N ALA A 389 -25.64 8.66 9.23
CA ALA A 389 -25.22 9.32 10.44
C ALA A 389 -23.82 9.92 10.32
N TRP A 390 -23.60 11.00 11.06
CA TRP A 390 -22.26 11.44 11.45
C TRP A 390 -21.82 10.70 12.72
N ALA A 391 -20.58 10.21 12.75
CA ALA A 391 -20.05 9.38 13.84
C ALA A 391 -19.03 10.15 14.70
N THR A 392 -19.07 9.92 16.01
CA THR A 392 -18.08 10.44 16.98
C THR A 392 -17.95 9.48 18.17
N ALA A 393 -16.99 9.75 19.06
CA ALA A 393 -16.69 8.89 20.19
C ALA A 393 -16.15 9.67 21.39
N SER A 394 -16.17 9.06 22.57
CA SER A 394 -15.63 9.63 23.81
C SER A 394 -14.13 9.85 23.81
N ASN A 395 -13.40 9.18 22.91
CA ASN A 395 -11.96 9.28 22.75
C ASN A 395 -11.55 10.12 21.54
N ASP A 396 -12.29 11.18 21.22
CA ASP A 396 -11.85 12.14 20.20
C ASP A 396 -10.69 13.01 20.73
N PRO A 397 -9.58 13.18 19.99
CA PRO A 397 -9.30 12.57 18.68
C PRO A 397 -8.99 11.07 18.77
N VAL A 398 -9.60 10.30 17.85
CA VAL A 398 -9.39 8.85 17.75
C VAL A 398 -7.89 8.54 17.57
N PRO A 399 -7.34 7.52 18.26
CA PRO A 399 -5.96 7.11 18.07
C PRO A 399 -5.67 6.82 16.61
N VAL A 400 -4.52 7.31 16.12
CA VAL A 400 -4.16 7.29 14.70
C VAL A 400 -4.05 5.88 14.11
N GLN A 401 -4.12 4.81 14.88
CA GLN A 401 -4.25 3.45 14.35
C GLN A 401 -5.64 3.22 13.73
N PHE A 402 -6.68 3.81 14.31
CA PHE A 402 -8.08 3.51 14.02
C PHE A 402 -8.76 4.61 13.23
N TRP A 403 -9.97 4.33 12.73
CA TRP A 403 -10.74 5.29 11.95
C TRP A 403 -12.21 5.29 12.32
N ILE A 404 -12.72 6.45 12.72
CA ILE A 404 -14.12 6.61 13.14
C ILE A 404 -15.11 6.26 12.03
N LYS A 405 -14.72 6.45 10.76
CA LYS A 405 -15.57 6.17 9.60
C LYS A 405 -15.81 4.67 9.39
N ALA A 406 -14.98 3.80 9.97
CA ALA A 406 -15.21 2.37 9.89
C ALA A 406 -16.57 1.96 10.49
N LEU A 407 -17.01 2.64 11.56
CA LEU A 407 -18.25 2.32 12.27
C LEU A 407 -19.48 2.18 11.37
N ASN A 408 -19.60 2.99 10.32
CA ASN A 408 -20.77 3.01 9.44
C ASN A 408 -20.43 3.00 7.95
N ASN A 409 -19.31 2.39 7.56
CA ASN A 409 -19.02 2.17 6.14
C ASN A 409 -19.83 0.98 5.58
N GLY A 410 -20.45 0.18 6.46
CA GLY A 410 -21.23 -1.01 6.14
C GLY A 410 -20.40 -2.14 5.60
N ALA A 411 -19.18 -2.31 6.14
CA ALA A 411 -18.26 -3.38 5.82
C ALA A 411 -17.74 -4.03 7.10
N VAL A 412 -17.71 -5.36 7.09
CA VAL A 412 -17.01 -6.19 8.07
C VAL A 412 -16.01 -7.03 7.29
N LYS A 413 -14.79 -7.15 7.80
CA LYS A 413 -13.75 -7.96 7.14
C LYS A 413 -13.39 -9.17 7.99
N GLU A 414 -13.00 -10.24 7.31
CA GLU A 414 -12.58 -11.48 7.93
C GLU A 414 -11.25 -11.31 8.68
N ALA A 415 -10.27 -10.66 8.02
CA ALA A 415 -8.98 -10.29 8.60
C ALA A 415 -8.78 -8.75 8.56
N PRO A 416 -9.51 -8.00 9.39
CA PRO A 416 -9.44 -6.54 9.36
C PRO A 416 -8.06 -6.04 9.79
N LEU A 417 -7.62 -4.91 9.22
CA LEU A 417 -6.47 -4.16 9.70
C LEU A 417 -6.94 -2.82 10.21
N PRO A 418 -6.30 -2.18 11.20
CA PRO A 418 -6.50 -0.74 11.37
C PRO A 418 -6.18 -0.08 10.01
N PRO A 419 -7.06 0.73 9.39
CA PRO A 419 -8.17 1.51 9.93
C PRO A 419 -9.60 0.91 9.82
N ASP A 420 -9.79 -0.36 9.52
CA ASP A 420 -11.10 -1.03 9.32
C ASP A 420 -11.96 -1.17 10.58
N MET A 421 -11.61 -0.45 11.65
CA MET A 421 -12.38 -0.39 12.88
C MET A 421 -12.16 0.96 13.55
N TRP A 422 -13.16 1.38 14.32
CA TRP A 422 -12.91 2.29 15.42
C TRP A 422 -12.22 1.53 16.56
N GLY A 423 -11.36 2.23 17.29
CA GLY A 423 -10.73 1.69 18.49
C GLY A 423 -10.38 2.78 19.49
N SER A 424 -10.27 2.38 20.75
CA SER A 424 -10.03 3.30 21.88
C SER A 424 -8.66 3.18 22.53
N TRP A 425 -7.72 2.48 21.89
CA TRP A 425 -6.44 2.17 22.51
C TRP A 425 -5.66 3.42 22.93
N SER A 426 -5.32 3.44 24.21
CA SER A 426 -4.41 4.39 24.82
C SER A 426 -3.58 3.68 25.91
N PRO A 427 -2.47 4.28 26.38
CA PRO A 427 -1.72 3.71 27.50
C PRO A 427 -2.54 3.55 28.80
N ASN A 428 -3.61 4.33 28.97
CA ASN A 428 -4.45 4.33 30.17
C ASN A 428 -5.93 4.41 29.79
N ASN A 429 -6.53 3.28 29.41
CA ASN A 429 -7.93 3.26 29.00
C ASN A 429 -8.86 3.51 30.20
N PRO A 430 -9.90 4.34 30.03
CA PRO A 430 -10.90 4.56 31.06
C PRO A 430 -11.83 3.34 31.20
N PRO A 431 -12.51 3.18 32.35
CA PRO A 431 -13.43 2.06 32.60
C PRO A 431 -14.65 2.03 31.67
N ARG A 432 -14.99 3.17 31.05
CA ARG A 432 -16.15 3.34 30.20
C ARG A 432 -15.85 4.25 29.03
N GLN A 433 -16.39 3.89 27.87
CA GLN A 433 -16.32 4.67 26.63
C GLN A 433 -17.69 4.68 25.94
N TRP A 434 -17.87 5.57 24.98
CA TRP A 434 -19.04 5.58 24.13
C TRP A 434 -18.69 5.92 22.68
N ILE A 435 -19.46 5.34 21.76
CA ILE A 435 -19.55 5.77 20.35
C ILE A 435 -20.94 6.33 20.10
N GLU A 436 -21.06 7.31 19.23
CA GLU A 436 -22.29 8.07 19.01
C GLU A 436 -22.54 8.33 17.52
N TYR A 437 -23.80 8.17 17.12
CA TYR A 437 -24.33 8.60 15.84
C TYR A 437 -25.25 9.79 16.01
N ARG A 438 -25.12 10.75 15.08
CA ARG A 438 -25.97 11.93 14.93
C ARG A 438 -26.56 11.95 13.53
N TRP A 439 -27.86 12.17 13.41
CA TRP A 439 -28.52 12.40 12.12
C TRP A 439 -28.89 13.89 11.97
N ASP A 440 -28.98 14.39 10.73
CA ASP A 440 -29.43 15.77 10.48
C ASP A 440 -30.87 15.99 10.97
N LYS A 441 -31.70 14.95 10.83
CA LYS A 441 -33.12 14.94 11.22
C LYS A 441 -33.40 13.74 12.13
N PRO A 442 -34.41 13.81 13.01
CA PRO A 442 -34.83 12.65 13.80
C PRO A 442 -35.16 11.45 12.91
N VAL A 443 -34.69 10.28 13.32
CA VAL A 443 -34.93 8.99 12.67
C VAL A 443 -35.72 8.08 13.61
N THR A 444 -36.50 7.16 13.05
CA THR A 444 -37.20 6.13 13.82
C THR A 444 -36.48 4.80 13.68
N ILE A 445 -36.14 4.21 14.83
CA ILE A 445 -35.31 3.00 14.93
C ILE A 445 -35.92 2.01 15.91
N ASP A 446 -35.75 0.71 15.67
CA ASP A 446 -36.26 -0.38 16.51
C ASP A 446 -35.25 -1.52 16.71
N GLY A 447 -34.01 -1.32 16.24
CA GLY A 447 -32.91 -2.23 16.53
C GLY A 447 -31.55 -1.61 16.27
N SER A 448 -30.51 -2.28 16.72
CA SER A 448 -29.11 -1.95 16.46
C SER A 448 -28.25 -3.19 16.64
N ARG A 449 -27.11 -3.26 15.97
CA ARG A 449 -26.16 -4.37 16.10
C ARG A 449 -24.72 -3.89 15.94
N LEU A 450 -23.81 -4.42 16.75
CA LEU A 450 -22.38 -4.08 16.72
C LEU A 450 -21.54 -5.33 16.40
N TRP A 451 -20.46 -5.14 15.66
CA TRP A 451 -19.43 -6.15 15.44
C TRP A 451 -18.16 -5.78 16.20
N PHE A 452 -17.96 -6.40 17.37
CA PHE A 452 -16.75 -6.17 18.18
C PHE A 452 -15.52 -6.85 17.57
N TRP A 453 -14.36 -6.21 17.73
CA TRP A 453 -13.05 -6.76 17.41
C TRP A 453 -12.17 -6.83 18.66
N ASN A 454 -11.28 -7.82 18.73
CA ASN A 454 -10.37 -7.99 19.85
C ASN A 454 -9.06 -8.69 19.42
N ASP A 455 -7.97 -8.36 20.10
CA ASP A 455 -6.70 -9.10 20.08
C ASP A 455 -6.37 -9.74 21.44
N GLN A 456 -7.19 -9.46 22.47
CA GLN A 456 -7.11 -10.03 23.80
C GLN A 456 -8.44 -10.67 24.20
N PRO A 457 -8.44 -11.67 25.10
CA PRO A 457 -9.66 -12.29 25.60
C PRO A 457 -10.45 -11.33 26.51
N ALA A 458 -11.73 -11.64 26.72
CA ALA A 458 -12.57 -10.96 27.70
C ALA A 458 -11.94 -11.02 29.11
N GLY A 459 -12.06 -9.94 29.88
CA GLY A 459 -11.43 -9.81 31.21
C GLY A 459 -9.95 -9.39 31.17
N SER A 460 -9.38 -9.11 29.99
CA SER A 460 -8.06 -8.48 29.90
C SER A 460 -8.09 -7.02 30.38
N GLY A 461 -7.00 -6.56 31.00
CA GLY A 461 -6.74 -5.15 31.29
C GLY A 461 -5.80 -4.46 30.29
N VAL A 462 -5.40 -5.15 29.22
CA VAL A 462 -4.44 -4.71 28.20
C VAL A 462 -4.95 -4.99 26.78
N GLY A 463 -4.30 -4.42 25.78
CA GLY A 463 -4.66 -4.60 24.37
C GLY A 463 -6.09 -4.13 24.09
N VAL A 464 -6.77 -4.80 23.16
CA VAL A 464 -8.18 -4.61 22.83
C VAL A 464 -8.95 -5.88 23.17
N ALA A 465 -9.96 -5.75 24.02
CA ALA A 465 -10.81 -6.85 24.45
C ALA A 465 -12.28 -6.53 24.19
N PRO A 466 -13.15 -7.55 24.06
CA PRO A 466 -14.58 -7.31 24.03
C PRO A 466 -15.04 -6.57 25.31
N PRO A 467 -16.10 -5.74 25.24
CA PRO A 467 -16.60 -5.04 26.41
C PRO A 467 -17.09 -6.02 27.49
N ALA A 468 -16.95 -5.64 28.77
CA ALA A 468 -17.51 -6.40 29.88
C ALA A 468 -19.04 -6.37 29.86
N ASN A 469 -19.60 -5.21 29.51
CA ASN A 469 -21.02 -5.00 29.22
C ASN A 469 -21.18 -3.75 28.35
N TRP A 470 -22.34 -3.59 27.73
CA TRP A 470 -22.70 -2.36 27.03
C TRP A 470 -24.21 -2.17 26.99
N HIS A 471 -24.64 -0.94 26.71
CA HIS A 471 -26.04 -0.60 26.50
C HIS A 471 -26.20 0.55 25.51
N LEU A 472 -27.43 0.73 25.03
CA LEU A 472 -27.79 1.85 24.15
C LEU A 472 -28.46 2.95 24.94
N GLU A 473 -28.15 4.19 24.58
CA GLU A 473 -28.85 5.38 25.04
C GLU A 473 -29.26 6.24 23.85
N TYR A 474 -30.44 6.84 23.93
CA TYR A 474 -30.94 7.77 22.92
C TYR A 474 -31.11 9.17 23.50
N TRP A 475 -30.97 10.18 22.65
CA TRP A 475 -31.28 11.54 23.03
C TRP A 475 -32.79 11.76 22.97
N ASN A 476 -33.41 12.04 24.13
CA ASN A 476 -34.79 12.45 24.17
C ASN A 476 -34.88 13.98 23.99
N SER A 477 -35.44 14.42 22.87
CA SER A 477 -35.66 15.85 22.57
C SER A 477 -36.97 16.40 23.14
N THR A 478 -37.85 15.53 23.67
CA THR A 478 -39.19 15.87 24.15
C THR A 478 -39.32 15.74 25.67
N GLY A 479 -40.15 16.58 26.30
CA GLY A 479 -40.29 16.58 27.76
C GLY A 479 -38.98 16.92 28.47
N LYS A 480 -38.57 16.10 29.47
CA LYS A 480 -37.26 16.26 30.12
C LYS A 480 -36.16 15.80 29.17
N ARG A 481 -35.54 16.77 28.50
CA ARG A 481 -34.41 16.57 27.58
C ARG A 481 -33.24 15.90 28.27
N GLY A 482 -32.53 15.05 27.54
CA GLY A 482 -31.38 14.33 28.05
C GLY A 482 -31.20 12.95 27.42
N TRP A 483 -30.04 12.36 27.68
CA TRP A 483 -29.78 10.95 27.40
C TRP A 483 -30.67 10.05 28.26
N LYS A 484 -31.23 9.02 27.63
CA LYS A 484 -32.06 7.99 28.26
C LYS A 484 -31.61 6.62 27.77
N THR A 485 -31.54 5.65 28.66
CA THR A 485 -31.38 4.24 28.27
C THR A 485 -32.53 3.82 27.36
N VAL A 486 -32.21 3.08 26.30
CA VAL A 486 -33.24 2.52 25.40
C VAL A 486 -34.07 1.51 26.20
N PRO A 487 -35.40 1.65 26.28
CA PRO A 487 -36.23 0.80 27.14
C PRO A 487 -36.53 -0.55 26.49
N LYS A 488 -36.77 -1.57 27.33
CA LYS A 488 -37.30 -2.89 26.92
C LYS A 488 -36.48 -3.57 25.81
N THR A 489 -35.16 -3.53 25.94
CA THR A 489 -34.24 -4.13 24.96
C THR A 489 -34.18 -5.65 25.11
N SER A 490 -33.83 -6.36 24.04
CA SER A 490 -33.28 -7.71 24.16
C SER A 490 -31.91 -7.70 24.86
N ALA A 491 -31.32 -8.88 25.07
CA ALA A 491 -30.02 -9.00 25.71
C ALA A 491 -28.91 -8.32 24.91
N TYR A 492 -27.92 -7.78 25.62
CA TYR A 492 -26.69 -7.19 25.06
C TYR A 492 -25.58 -8.24 25.07
N GLY A 493 -25.29 -8.84 23.92
CA GLY A 493 -24.18 -9.79 23.77
C GLY A 493 -22.83 -9.09 23.60
N THR A 494 -21.73 -9.73 24.00
CA THR A 494 -20.37 -9.15 23.94
C THR A 494 -19.41 -9.98 23.08
N THR A 495 -19.92 -11.00 22.40
CA THR A 495 -19.09 -11.95 21.65
C THR A 495 -18.46 -11.24 20.43
N PRO A 496 -17.13 -11.27 20.26
CA PRO A 496 -16.49 -10.72 19.07
C PRO A 496 -16.66 -11.64 17.86
N GLY A 497 -16.38 -11.11 16.65
CA GLY A 497 -16.44 -11.91 15.42
C GLY A 497 -17.85 -12.26 14.92
N ALA A 498 -18.88 -11.65 15.49
CA ALA A 498 -20.26 -11.74 15.03
C ALA A 498 -21.05 -10.49 15.45
N PHE A 499 -22.14 -10.19 14.74
CA PHE A 499 -23.06 -9.13 15.15
C PHE A 499 -23.73 -9.46 16.49
N GLN A 500 -23.73 -8.49 17.40
CA GLN A 500 -24.45 -8.53 18.66
C GLN A 500 -25.76 -7.74 18.50
N ASP A 501 -26.84 -8.44 18.12
CA ASP A 501 -28.14 -7.83 17.82
C ASP A 501 -28.93 -7.41 19.06
N VAL A 502 -29.49 -6.21 19.01
CA VAL A 502 -30.37 -5.65 20.04
C VAL A 502 -31.65 -5.13 19.37
N SER A 503 -32.80 -5.61 19.85
CA SER A 503 -34.13 -5.16 19.43
C SER A 503 -34.82 -4.41 20.56
N PHE A 504 -35.70 -3.46 20.23
CA PHE A 504 -36.45 -2.67 21.21
C PHE A 504 -37.69 -2.04 20.55
N PRO A 505 -38.70 -1.59 21.33
CA PRO A 505 -39.82 -0.84 20.79
C PRO A 505 -39.35 0.41 20.03
N ALA A 506 -39.99 0.73 18.91
CA ALA A 506 -39.57 1.84 18.06
C ALA A 506 -39.46 3.16 18.84
N ILE A 507 -38.32 3.84 18.68
CA ILE A 507 -38.06 5.17 19.24
C ILE A 507 -37.71 6.14 18.11
N THR A 508 -38.03 7.42 18.30
CA THR A 508 -37.61 8.50 17.39
C THR A 508 -36.57 9.36 18.09
N THR A 509 -35.39 9.51 17.49
CA THR A 509 -34.30 10.30 18.06
C THR A 509 -33.43 10.91 16.96
N ARG A 510 -32.73 12.00 17.29
CA ARG A 510 -31.64 12.53 16.45
C ARG A 510 -30.30 11.85 16.75
N CYS A 511 -30.17 11.21 17.91
CA CYS A 511 -28.88 10.70 18.36
C CYS A 511 -29.00 9.42 19.18
N LEU A 512 -28.10 8.50 18.89
CA LEU A 512 -27.97 7.22 19.56
C LEU A 512 -26.51 7.07 19.97
N ARG A 513 -26.25 6.58 21.18
CA ARG A 513 -24.91 6.21 21.62
C ARG A 513 -24.89 4.80 22.20
N ALA A 514 -23.84 4.06 21.89
CA ALA A 514 -23.51 2.81 22.55
C ALA A 514 -22.48 3.10 23.65
N VAL A 515 -22.85 2.83 24.90
CA VAL A 515 -21.99 3.01 26.07
C VAL A 515 -21.45 1.64 26.46
N MET A 516 -20.13 1.53 26.57
CA MET A 516 -19.42 0.27 26.76
C MET A 516 -18.52 0.36 27.99
N ASP A 517 -18.67 -0.60 28.89
CA ASP A 517 -17.74 -0.82 29.99
C ASP A 517 -16.59 -1.71 29.50
N ALA A 518 -15.35 -1.27 29.71
CA ALA A 518 -14.17 -1.98 29.28
C ALA A 518 -13.95 -3.27 30.07
N SER A 519 -13.39 -4.30 29.42
CA SER A 519 -12.82 -5.45 30.13
C SER A 519 -11.71 -4.99 31.09
N THR A 520 -11.54 -5.70 32.20
CA THR A 520 -10.52 -5.40 33.21
C THR A 520 -10.01 -6.67 33.88
N ASP A 521 -8.72 -6.66 34.22
CA ASP A 521 -8.05 -7.64 35.07
C ASP A 521 -8.08 -7.26 36.57
N GLY A 522 -8.83 -6.21 36.92
CA GLY A 522 -8.89 -5.63 38.27
C GLY A 522 -7.83 -4.56 38.56
N LYS A 523 -6.91 -4.29 37.63
CA LYS A 523 -5.86 -3.25 37.76
C LYS A 523 -5.96 -2.19 36.67
N THR A 524 -6.10 -2.62 35.42
CA THR A 524 -6.21 -1.75 34.25
C THR A 524 -7.41 -2.13 33.39
N HIS A 525 -7.73 -1.31 32.41
CA HIS A 525 -8.82 -1.56 31.47
C HIS A 525 -8.25 -1.77 30.07
N ALA A 526 -8.77 -2.78 29.37
CA ALA A 526 -8.48 -2.96 27.96
C ALA A 526 -9.15 -1.87 27.12
N ALA A 527 -8.61 -1.65 25.93
CA ALA A 527 -9.27 -0.84 24.92
C ALA A 527 -10.44 -1.60 24.28
N LEU A 528 -11.28 -0.87 23.56
CA LEU A 528 -12.46 -1.36 22.86
C LEU A 528 -12.30 -1.09 21.36
N ALA A 529 -12.84 -1.97 20.51
CA ALA A 529 -12.90 -1.75 19.08
C ALA A 529 -14.18 -2.31 18.46
N VAL A 530 -14.64 -1.64 17.41
CA VAL A 530 -15.86 -1.98 16.66
C VAL A 530 -15.56 -1.82 15.18
N GLN A 531 -15.75 -2.90 14.41
CA GLN A 531 -15.59 -2.86 12.95
C GLN A 531 -16.78 -2.14 12.31
N GLU A 532 -17.99 -2.52 12.70
CA GLU A 532 -19.24 -1.98 12.15
C GLU A 532 -20.29 -1.86 13.25
N TRP A 533 -21.05 -0.78 13.21
CA TRP A 533 -22.19 -0.51 14.06
C TRP A 533 -23.38 -0.10 13.18
N GLU A 534 -24.37 -0.99 13.11
CA GLU A 534 -25.60 -0.75 12.38
C GLU A 534 -26.73 -0.28 13.28
N VAL A 535 -27.60 0.55 12.71
CA VAL A 535 -28.83 1.04 13.36
C VAL A 535 -30.01 0.77 12.44
N LEU A 536 -31.02 0.08 12.95
CA LEU A 536 -32.09 -0.52 12.17
C LEU A 536 -33.38 0.29 12.29
N ALA A 537 -33.91 0.70 11.14
CA ALA A 537 -35.27 1.24 11.02
C ALA A 537 -36.31 0.10 11.00
N PRO A 538 -37.58 0.37 11.37
CA PRO A 538 -38.63 -0.65 11.39
C PRO A 538 -38.91 -1.35 10.05
N LYS A 539 -38.63 -0.67 8.93
CA LYS A 539 -38.80 -1.22 7.59
C LYS A 539 -37.58 -0.88 6.73
N PRO A 540 -37.24 -1.72 5.74
CA PRO A 540 -36.23 -1.36 4.75
C PRO A 540 -36.59 -0.05 4.03
N GLN A 541 -35.60 0.81 3.83
CA GLN A 541 -35.75 2.08 3.14
C GLN A 541 -34.54 2.33 2.22
N PRO A 542 -34.63 3.25 1.23
CA PRO A 542 -33.51 3.60 0.39
C PRO A 542 -32.29 4.01 1.22
N ILE A 543 -31.11 3.49 0.86
CA ILE A 543 -29.88 3.79 1.59
C ILE A 543 -29.45 5.23 1.27
N ALA A 544 -29.37 6.06 2.30
CA ALA A 544 -28.71 7.36 2.25
C ALA A 544 -27.29 7.22 2.81
N VAL A 545 -26.31 7.75 2.09
CA VAL A 545 -24.92 7.86 2.54
C VAL A 545 -24.61 9.34 2.75
N ARG A 546 -24.12 9.69 3.93
CA ARG A 546 -23.73 11.07 4.21
C ARG A 546 -22.49 11.43 3.37
N SER A 547 -22.60 12.48 2.56
CA SER A 547 -21.50 13.00 1.74
C SER A 547 -20.74 14.13 2.42
N ASP A 548 -21.37 14.86 3.34
CA ASP A 548 -20.78 15.95 4.11
C ASP A 548 -20.11 15.43 5.39
N ASN A 549 -18.79 15.55 5.48
CA ASN A 549 -18.03 15.13 6.67
C ASN A 549 -17.98 16.22 7.76
N SER A 550 -18.65 17.37 7.57
CA SER A 550 -18.69 18.43 8.57
C SER A 550 -19.32 17.92 9.88
N PRO A 551 -18.73 18.26 11.04
CA PRO A 551 -19.28 17.88 12.34
C PRO A 551 -20.72 18.36 12.51
N LEU A 552 -21.57 17.51 13.08
CA LEU A 552 -22.91 17.91 13.51
C LEU A 552 -22.91 18.40 14.95
N ASP A 553 -23.68 19.46 15.20
CA ASP A 553 -23.92 19.98 16.54
C ASP A 553 -24.36 18.88 17.52
N SER A 554 -23.92 19.02 18.77
CA SER A 554 -24.32 18.14 19.85
C SER A 554 -25.84 18.08 19.97
N CYS A 555 -26.32 16.93 20.44
CA CYS A 555 -27.74 16.69 20.66
C CYS A 555 -28.26 17.43 21.90
N SER A 556 -27.34 17.67 22.85
CA SER A 556 -27.53 18.41 24.09
C SER A 556 -27.74 19.90 23.91
#